data_AF-A0A941X052-F1
#
_entry.id   AF-A0A941X052-F1
#
_cell.length_a   1.000
_cell.length_b   1.000
_cell.length_c   1.000
_cell.angle_alpha   90.00
_cell.angle_beta   90.00
_cell.angle_gamma   90.00
#
_symmetry.space_group_name_H-M   'P 1'
#
loop_
_entity.id
_entity.type
_entity.pdbx_description
1 polymer ?
#
loop_
_entity_poly.entity_id
_entity_poly.type
_entity_poly.pdbx_seq_one_letter_code
_entity_poly.pdbx_strand_id
1 'polypeptide(L)'
;MNQQPIKRRNPFEVPKMVEEETTSQIQDEEEVLETNYEQPKVVTQTTSTIRTAQKQPKQVVRQQYYHQEDVNREKYTSTMDITLRRQIKIACATRGIMFAKFVEDACREKLQREGGR
;
A
#
# COMPACT_ATOMS: atom_id res chain seq x y z
N MET A 1 15.87 -0.98 -35.72
CA MET A 1 14.61 -0.56 -35.07
C MET A 1 14.84 -0.51 -33.57
N ASN A 2 14.73 0.67 -32.94
CA ASN A 2 15.01 0.86 -31.52
C ASN A 2 13.71 1.34 -30.85
N GLN A 3 12.86 0.41 -30.41
CA GLN A 3 11.61 0.75 -29.75
C GLN A 3 11.84 0.84 -28.24
N GLN A 4 11.64 2.03 -27.68
CA GLN A 4 11.72 2.24 -26.23
C GLN A 4 10.51 1.61 -25.54
N PRO A 5 10.68 1.00 -24.35
CA PRO A 5 9.59 0.35 -23.64
C PRO A 5 8.55 1.36 -23.11
N ILE A 6 7.27 1.08 -23.38
CA ILE A 6 6.13 1.89 -22.94
C ILE A 6 5.99 1.81 -21.41
N LYS A 7 6.04 2.97 -20.74
CA LYS A 7 5.82 3.06 -19.28
C LYS A 7 4.32 3.03 -18.99
N ARG A 8 3.92 2.22 -18.01
CA ARG A 8 2.53 2.13 -17.55
C ARG A 8 2.13 3.40 -16.80
N ARG A 9 0.95 3.94 -17.09
CA ARG A 9 0.39 5.12 -16.42
C ARG A 9 -0.27 4.73 -15.10
N ASN A 10 -0.17 5.61 -14.10
CA ASN A 10 -0.76 5.41 -12.78
C ASN A 10 -2.29 5.61 -12.84
N PRO A 11 -3.10 4.61 -12.44
CA PRO A 11 -4.57 4.73 -12.47
C PRO A 11 -5.15 5.73 -11.46
N PHE A 12 -4.35 6.25 -10.52
CA PHE A 12 -4.77 7.24 -9.52
C PHE A 12 -4.27 8.66 -9.82
N GLU A 13 -3.65 8.89 -10.99
CA GLU A 13 -3.25 10.23 -11.40
C GLU A 13 -4.50 11.02 -11.82
N VAL A 14 -5.02 11.85 -10.92
CA VAL A 14 -6.18 12.71 -11.19
C VAL A 14 -5.78 13.74 -12.26
N PRO A 15 -6.47 13.79 -13.41
CA PRO A 15 -6.23 14.81 -14.42
C PRO A 15 -6.47 16.20 -13.82
N LYS A 16 -5.50 17.11 -13.94
CA LYS A 16 -5.74 18.53 -13.62
C LYS A 16 -6.81 19.03 -14.60
N MET A 17 -7.98 19.38 -14.08
CA MET A 17 -8.97 20.13 -14.84
C MET A 17 -8.36 21.50 -15.16
N VAL A 18 -8.11 21.73 -16.43
CA VAL A 18 -7.90 23.07 -16.96
C VAL A 18 -9.31 23.60 -17.22
N GLU A 19 -9.75 24.59 -16.44
CA GLU A 19 -10.93 25.38 -16.77
C GLU A 19 -10.60 26.19 -18.03
N GLU A 20 -10.79 25.57 -19.20
CA GLU A 20 -10.98 26.32 -20.44
C GLU A 20 -12.46 26.67 -20.54
N GLU A 21 -12.82 27.83 -20.02
CA GLU A 21 -14.07 28.51 -20.37
C GLU A 21 -14.02 28.83 -21.88
N THR A 22 -14.63 27.98 -22.69
CA THR A 22 -14.94 28.29 -24.09
C THR A 22 -16.38 28.76 -24.17
N THR A 23 -16.52 30.08 -24.05
CA THR A 23 -17.73 30.87 -24.28
C THR A 23 -18.36 30.53 -25.63
N SER A 24 -19.62 30.07 -25.61
CA SER A 24 -20.48 30.01 -26.79
C SER A 24 -20.99 31.42 -27.11
N GLN A 25 -20.78 31.89 -28.33
CA GLN A 25 -21.31 33.16 -28.84
C GLN A 25 -22.78 32.98 -29.24
N ILE A 26 -23.69 33.77 -28.66
CA ILE A 26 -24.97 34.15 -29.25
C ILE A 26 -25.17 35.64 -28.98
N GLN A 27 -25.54 36.37 -30.03
CA GLN A 27 -25.72 37.82 -30.13
C GLN A 27 -27.21 38.16 -29.94
N ASP A 28 -27.53 39.20 -29.17
CA ASP A 28 -28.49 40.28 -29.48
C ASP A 28 -29.19 40.89 -28.24
N GLU A 29 -28.84 42.16 -28.02
CA GLU A 29 -29.58 43.37 -27.60
C GLU A 29 -30.28 43.56 -26.23
N GLU A 30 -29.96 44.76 -25.68
CA GLU A 30 -30.61 45.63 -24.68
C GLU A 30 -30.95 45.11 -23.27
N GLU A 31 -30.33 45.71 -22.23
CA GLU A 31 -30.99 46.71 -21.35
C GLU A 31 -29.97 47.31 -20.35
N VAL A 32 -30.16 48.61 -20.09
CA VAL A 32 -29.34 49.55 -19.31
C VAL A 32 -29.46 49.34 -17.80
N LEU A 33 -28.35 49.41 -17.05
CA LEU A 33 -28.27 50.24 -15.82
C LEU A 33 -26.82 50.39 -15.31
N GLU A 34 -26.30 51.61 -15.36
CA GLU A 34 -25.12 52.02 -14.62
C GLU A 34 -25.42 52.00 -13.11
N THR A 35 -24.64 51.26 -12.33
CA THR A 35 -24.42 51.63 -10.93
C THR A 35 -22.94 51.50 -10.55
N ASN A 36 -22.54 52.47 -9.75
CA ASN A 36 -21.19 52.85 -9.40
C ASN A 36 -20.35 51.73 -8.77
N TYR A 37 -19.08 51.75 -9.14
CA TYR A 37 -17.92 51.03 -8.61
C TYR A 37 -17.86 50.91 -7.08
N GLU A 38 -17.68 49.67 -6.60
CA GLU A 38 -16.79 49.37 -5.48
C GLU A 38 -16.00 48.09 -5.81
N GLN A 39 -14.69 48.22 -5.98
CA GLN A 39 -13.81 47.06 -6.16
C GLN A 39 -13.64 46.31 -4.83
N PRO A 40 -13.98 45.01 -4.72
CA PRO A 40 -13.47 44.20 -3.63
C PRO A 40 -11.97 43.98 -3.85
N LYS A 41 -11.19 44.36 -2.84
CA LYS A 41 -9.73 44.20 -2.77
C LYS A 41 -9.29 42.84 -3.28
N VAL A 42 -8.53 42.82 -4.38
CA VAL A 42 -7.85 41.63 -4.88
C VAL A 42 -6.83 41.21 -3.81
N VAL A 43 -7.17 40.18 -3.04
CA VAL A 43 -6.20 39.48 -2.21
C VAL A 43 -5.32 38.69 -3.19
N THR A 44 -4.12 39.21 -3.44
CA THR A 44 -3.08 38.52 -4.17
C THR A 44 -2.74 37.24 -3.42
N GLN A 45 -3.31 36.11 -3.84
CA GLN A 45 -2.86 34.81 -3.40
C GLN A 45 -1.41 34.66 -3.87
N THR A 46 -0.49 34.58 -2.91
CA THR A 46 0.91 34.25 -3.17
C THR A 46 0.94 32.87 -3.83
N THR A 47 1.25 32.83 -5.12
CA THR A 47 1.45 31.58 -5.85
C THR A 47 2.67 30.88 -5.26
N SER A 48 2.44 29.87 -4.42
CA SER A 48 3.52 29.03 -3.91
C SER A 48 4.12 28.27 -5.09
N THR A 49 5.32 28.66 -5.51
CA THR A 49 6.08 27.96 -6.54
C THR A 49 6.37 26.54 -6.04
N ILE A 50 5.71 25.54 -6.63
CA ILE A 50 5.94 24.14 -6.31
C ILE A 50 7.35 23.79 -6.81
N ARG A 51 8.32 23.76 -5.89
CA ARG A 51 9.63 23.17 -6.15
C ARG A 51 9.44 21.67 -6.30
N THR A 52 9.72 21.15 -7.50
CA THR A 52 9.86 19.72 -7.72
C THR A 52 11.10 19.24 -6.97
N ALA A 53 10.92 18.86 -5.70
CA ALA A 53 11.95 18.18 -4.95
C ALA A 53 12.29 16.88 -5.68
N GLN A 54 13.48 16.79 -6.26
CA GLN A 54 14.01 15.54 -6.79
C GLN A 54 14.04 14.54 -5.63
N LYS A 55 13.10 13.59 -5.63
CA LYS A 55 13.08 12.48 -4.69
C LYS A 55 14.35 11.67 -4.95
N GLN A 56 15.31 11.79 -4.03
CA GLN A 56 16.48 10.92 -4.00
C GLN A 56 16.00 9.45 -4.00
N PRO A 57 16.61 8.56 -4.79
CA PRO A 57 16.24 7.17 -4.78
C PRO A 57 16.49 6.61 -3.37
N LYS A 58 15.41 6.31 -2.64
CA LYS A 58 15.51 5.56 -1.39
C LYS A 58 16.08 4.20 -1.74
N GLN A 59 17.35 3.98 -1.40
CA GLN A 59 17.94 2.65 -1.42
C GLN A 59 17.12 1.78 -0.48
N VAL A 60 16.37 0.84 -1.06
CA VAL A 60 15.73 -0.23 -0.32
C VAL A 60 16.86 -1.12 0.17
N VAL A 61 17.27 -0.92 1.43
CA VAL A 61 18.19 -1.83 2.10
C VAL A 61 17.48 -3.18 2.17
N ARG A 62 17.95 -4.13 1.36
CA ARG A 62 17.49 -5.50 1.39
C ARG A 62 17.81 -6.04 2.77
N GLN A 63 16.79 -6.13 3.63
CA GLN A 63 16.93 -6.78 4.93
C GLN A 63 17.43 -8.21 4.65
N GLN A 64 18.65 -8.47 5.08
CA GLN A 64 19.23 -9.80 5.01
C GLN A 64 18.41 -10.65 5.97
N TYR A 65 17.60 -11.56 5.42
CA TYR A 65 16.93 -12.57 6.22
C TYR A 65 18.03 -13.40 6.89
N TYR A 66 17.95 -13.52 8.22
CA TYR A 66 18.85 -14.35 9.00
C TYR A 66 18.93 -15.75 8.38
N HIS A 67 20.16 -16.20 8.11
CA HIS A 67 20.41 -17.56 7.67
C HIS A 67 20.14 -18.47 8.86
N GLN A 68 19.03 -19.21 8.80
CA GLN A 68 18.64 -20.14 9.86
C GLN A 68 19.51 -21.39 9.71
N GLU A 69 20.31 -21.72 10.73
CA GLU A 69 21.21 -22.89 10.76
C GLU A 69 20.46 -24.23 10.89
N ASP A 70 19.37 -24.40 10.16
CA ASP A 70 18.59 -25.64 10.07
C ASP A 70 19.15 -26.57 8.98
N VAL A 71 20.48 -26.70 8.88
CA VAL A 71 21.11 -27.47 7.78
C VAL A 71 20.72 -28.95 7.82
N ASN A 72 20.36 -29.48 9.01
CA ASN A 72 20.00 -30.88 9.23
C ASN A 72 18.55 -31.09 9.70
N ARG A 73 17.66 -30.09 9.59
CA ARG A 73 16.27 -30.25 10.04
C ARG A 73 15.39 -30.73 8.89
N GLU A 74 14.85 -31.93 9.00
CA GLU A 74 13.82 -32.38 8.06
C GLU A 74 12.61 -31.42 8.09
N LYS A 75 12.17 -31.02 6.90
CA LYS A 75 10.98 -30.21 6.73
C LYS A 75 9.77 -31.12 6.61
N TYR A 76 8.81 -30.93 7.51
CA TYR A 76 7.54 -31.65 7.48
C TYR A 76 6.38 -30.71 7.18
N THR A 77 5.38 -31.22 6.47
CA THR A 77 4.09 -30.56 6.29
C THR A 77 3.08 -31.21 7.21
N SER A 78 2.57 -30.47 8.19
CA SER A 78 1.53 -30.97 9.10
C SER A 78 0.15 -30.89 8.42
N THR A 79 -0.43 -32.04 8.12
CA THR A 79 -1.82 -32.15 7.64
C THR A 79 -2.78 -32.22 8.83
N MET A 80 -3.79 -31.36 8.84
CA MET A 80 -4.81 -31.28 9.90
C MET A 80 -6.05 -30.56 9.38
N ASP A 81 -7.17 -30.76 10.07
CA ASP A 81 -8.43 -30.08 9.76
C ASP A 81 -8.31 -28.55 9.86
N ILE A 82 -9.06 -27.85 9.02
CA ILE A 82 -9.01 -26.39 8.89
C ILE A 82 -9.41 -25.70 10.21
N THR A 83 -10.42 -26.22 10.89
CA THR A 83 -10.94 -25.69 12.16
C THR A 83 -9.90 -25.84 13.28
N LEU A 84 -9.32 -27.03 13.42
CA LEU A 84 -8.26 -27.33 14.38
C LEU A 84 -7.04 -26.44 14.13
N ARG A 85 -6.61 -26.32 12.86
CA ARG A 85 -5.51 -25.44 12.46
C ARG A 85 -5.74 -24.00 12.90
N ARG A 86 -6.96 -23.48 12.71
CA ARG A 86 -7.31 -22.11 13.09
C ARG A 86 -7.24 -21.92 14.60
N GLN A 87 -7.80 -22.85 15.38
CA GLN A 87 -7.77 -22.79 16.85
C GLN A 87 -6.34 -22.79 17.37
N ILE A 88 -5.49 -23.70 16.86
CA ILE A 88 -4.08 -23.76 17.23
C ILE A 88 -3.36 -22.45 16.89
N LYS A 89 -3.58 -21.89 15.70
CA LYS A 89 -2.98 -20.61 15.31
C LYS A 89 -3.36 -19.47 16.27
N ILE A 90 -4.62 -19.39 16.68
CA ILE A 90 -5.09 -18.39 17.63
C ILE A 90 -4.37 -18.60 18.98
N ALA A 91 -4.33 -19.82 19.49
CA ALA A 91 -3.64 -20.13 20.75
C ALA A 91 -2.12 -19.89 20.71
N CYS A 92 -1.48 -20.14 19.57
CA CYS A 92 -0.07 -19.83 19.37
C CYS A 92 0.20 -18.32 19.41
N ALA A 93 -0.68 -17.54 18.76
CA ALA A 93 -0.59 -16.09 18.76
C ALA A 93 -0.79 -15.49 20.17
N THR A 94 -1.74 -16.01 20.96
CA THR A 94 -1.96 -15.54 22.33
C THR A 94 -0.80 -15.90 23.27
N ARG A 95 -0.11 -17.01 23.03
CA ARG A 95 1.02 -17.48 23.84
C ARG A 95 2.39 -16.98 23.36
N GLY A 96 2.45 -16.31 22.21
CA GLY A 96 3.72 -15.87 21.61
C GLY A 96 4.61 -17.03 21.13
N ILE A 97 4.01 -18.18 20.78
CA ILE A 97 4.73 -19.38 20.34
C ILE A 97 4.58 -19.53 18.82
N MET A 98 5.65 -19.96 18.14
CA MET A 98 5.56 -20.28 16.71
C MET A 98 4.70 -21.54 16.49
N PHE A 99 3.82 -21.48 15.49
CA PHE A 99 2.95 -22.61 15.13
C PHE A 99 3.73 -23.92 14.90
N ALA A 100 4.87 -23.84 14.20
CA ALA A 100 5.73 -25.01 13.96
C ALA A 100 6.25 -25.63 15.26
N LYS A 101 6.72 -24.78 16.20
CA LYS A 101 7.20 -25.22 17.52
C LYS A 101 6.11 -25.91 18.32
N PHE A 102 4.89 -25.36 18.30
CA PHE A 102 3.75 -25.97 18.97
C PHE A 102 3.45 -27.38 18.44
N VAL A 103 3.47 -27.56 17.12
CA VAL A 103 3.20 -28.87 16.51
C VAL A 103 4.30 -29.88 16.86
N GLU A 104 5.57 -29.45 16.86
CA GLU A 104 6.69 -30.31 17.26
C GLU A 104 6.61 -30.73 18.73
N ASP A 105 6.32 -29.78 19.63
CA ASP A 105 6.18 -30.04 21.05
C ASP A 105 5.01 -31.01 21.32
N ALA A 106 3.88 -30.83 20.62
CA ALA A 106 2.73 -31.73 20.72
C ALA A 106 3.02 -33.14 20.20
N CYS A 107 3.73 -33.28 19.07
CA CYS A 107 4.17 -34.58 18.56
C CYS A 107 5.13 -35.28 19.53
N ARG A 108 6.06 -34.53 20.14
CA ARG A 108 6.99 -35.06 21.13
C ARG A 108 6.27 -35.54 22.39
N GLU A 109 5.33 -34.74 22.91
CA GLU A 109 4.51 -35.10 24.07
C GLU A 109 3.69 -36.37 23.80
N LYS A 110 3.10 -36.48 22.60
CA LYS A 110 2.36 -37.68 22.19
C LYS A 110 3.25 -38.92 22.18
N LEU A 111 4.42 -38.85 21.55
CA LEU A 111 5.36 -39.98 21.49
C LEU A 111 5.81 -40.41 22.89
N GLN A 112 6.12 -39.45 23.77
CA GLN A 112 6.49 -39.75 25.17
C GLN A 112 5.37 -40.45 25.92
N ARG A 113 4.11 -40.02 25.74
CA ARG A 113 2.94 -40.63 26.39
C ARG A 113 2.68 -42.05 25.89
N GLU A 114 2.87 -42.29 24.59
CA GLU A 114 2.60 -43.58 23.94
C GLU A 114 3.78 -44.57 24.04
N GLY A 115 4.90 -44.18 24.67
CA GLY A 115 6.09 -45.02 24.78
C GLY A 115 6.87 -45.16 23.47
N GLY A 116 6.72 -44.19 22.56
CA GLY A 116 7.60 -44.05 21.39
C GLY A 116 9.01 -43.74 21.87
N ARG A 117 9.92 -44.70 21.65
CA ARG A 117 11.33 -44.66 22.07
C ARG A 117 12.04 -43.36 21.70
#